data_AF-A0A932JV76-F1
#
_entry.id   AF-A0A932JV76-F1
#
_cell.length_a   1.000
_cell.length_b   1.000
_cell.length_c   1.000
_cell.angle_alpha   90.00
_cell.angle_beta   90.00
_cell.angle_gamma   90.00
#
_symmetry.space_group_name_H-M   'P 1'
#
loop_
_entity.id
_entity.type
_entity.pdbx_description
1 polymer ?
#
loop_
_entity_poly.entity_id
_entity_poly.type
_entity_poly.pdbx_seq_one_letter_code
_entity_poly.pdbx_strand_id
1 'polypeptide(L)'
;MNQLVQRLAGIISNDIQVSGLPSQEFPESRWRETILFFLFGIWSNRQSVVYRPKINFGDITLRLDPGDGEYYAYGTAHEELPYPFPVREDEKLTVASWKQADVEVALARFVKNDRIKLLTLCFRYSGRLMLWKKPRRSQYGITATDIPRSWGTRGPEW
;
A
#
# COMPACT_ATOMS: atom_id res chain seq x y z
N MET A 1 12.66 25.17 0.62
CA MET A 1 11.23 25.43 0.88
C MET A 1 10.80 24.48 2.00
N ASN A 2 10.35 25.01 3.14
CA ASN A 2 10.28 24.28 4.41
C ASN A 2 9.18 23.19 4.42
N GLN A 3 9.52 21.97 4.85
CA GLN A 3 8.58 20.84 5.10
C GLN A 3 7.42 21.23 6.04
N LEU A 4 7.64 22.22 6.90
CA LEU A 4 6.64 22.79 7.80
C LEU A 4 5.48 23.49 7.05
N VAL A 5 5.75 24.09 5.89
CA VAL A 5 4.73 24.80 5.09
C VAL A 5 3.84 23.80 4.34
N GLN A 6 4.39 22.66 3.91
CA GLN A 6 3.62 21.60 3.26
C GLN A 6 2.64 20.91 4.22
N ARG A 7 3.06 20.68 5.48
CA ARG A 7 2.19 20.14 6.55
C ARG A 7 1.04 21.09 6.93
N LEU A 8 1.27 22.40 6.87
CA LEU A 8 0.26 23.42 7.21
C LEU A 8 -0.72 23.71 6.07
N ALA A 9 -0.34 23.43 4.82
CA ALA A 9 -1.16 23.68 3.64
C ALA A 9 -2.14 22.54 3.28
N GLY A 10 -2.22 21.47 4.08
CA GLY A 10 -3.05 20.31 3.73
C GLY A 10 -2.61 19.62 2.44
N ILE A 11 -1.37 19.84 2.00
CA ILE A 11 -0.78 19.10 0.88
C ILE A 11 -0.50 17.71 1.43
N ILE A 12 -1.43 16.79 1.19
CA ILE A 12 -1.23 15.36 1.42
C ILE A 12 0.03 14.99 0.63
N SER A 13 1.09 14.60 1.33
CA SER A 13 2.27 14.11 0.64
C SER A 13 1.96 12.71 0.11
N ASN A 14 2.13 12.50 -1.19
CA ASN A 14 2.06 11.17 -1.82
C ASN A 14 3.30 10.31 -1.50
N ASP A 15 4.15 10.78 -0.60
CA ASP A 15 5.31 10.05 -0.15
C ASP A 15 4.91 8.72 0.50
N ILE A 16 5.78 7.74 0.31
CA ILE A 16 5.60 6.40 0.83
C ILE A 16 6.55 6.22 2.01
N GLN A 17 6.02 5.69 3.11
CA GLN A 17 6.80 5.46 4.32
C GLN A 17 6.82 3.98 4.66
N VAL A 18 7.98 3.47 5.06
CA VAL A 18 8.13 2.12 5.60
C VAL A 18 8.46 2.24 7.08
N SER A 19 7.73 1.51 7.93
CA SER A 19 7.96 1.57 9.37
C SER A 19 9.29 1.02 9.82
N GLY A 20 9.77 1.60 10.93
CA GLY A 20 11.12 1.42 11.46
C GLY A 20 12.18 2.25 10.73
N LEU A 21 11.79 3.04 9.73
CA LEU A 21 12.59 4.13 9.14
C LEU A 21 11.76 5.42 9.04
N PRO A 22 11.27 5.98 10.17
CA PRO A 22 10.36 7.13 10.16
C PRO A 22 10.98 8.42 9.60
N SER A 23 12.30 8.51 9.51
CA SER A 23 13.03 9.62 8.89
C SER A 23 13.22 9.46 7.38
N GLN A 24 12.84 8.31 6.80
CA GLN A 24 13.01 8.01 5.39
C GLN A 24 11.67 7.99 4.66
N GLU A 25 11.29 9.16 4.18
CA GLU A 25 10.17 9.33 3.25
C GLU A 25 10.67 9.06 1.83
N PHE A 26 10.03 8.13 1.12
CA PHE A 26 10.33 7.88 -0.28
C PHE A 26 9.39 8.72 -1.14
N PRO A 27 9.90 9.49 -2.11
CA PRO A 27 9.04 10.23 -3.02
C PRO A 27 8.17 9.26 -3.82
N GLU A 28 6.96 9.69 -4.21
CA GLU A 28 6.01 8.90 -5.02
C GLU A 28 6.70 8.28 -6.26
N SER A 29 7.62 9.02 -6.88
CA SER A 29 8.40 8.58 -8.05
C SER A 29 9.23 7.30 -7.82
N ARG A 30 9.49 6.94 -6.56
CA ARG A 30 10.25 5.74 -6.16
C ARG A 30 9.36 4.63 -5.61
N TRP A 31 8.04 4.69 -5.83
CA TRP A 31 7.10 3.73 -5.24
C TRP A 31 7.46 2.25 -5.45
N ARG A 32 7.95 1.91 -6.65
CA ARG A 32 8.40 0.55 -6.97
C ARG A 32 9.54 0.11 -6.04
N GLU A 33 10.51 1.00 -5.84
CA GLU A 33 11.64 0.74 -4.98
C GLU A 33 11.20 0.63 -3.52
N THR A 34 10.28 1.47 -3.08
CA THR A 34 9.79 1.43 -1.70
C THR A 34 9.08 0.14 -1.36
N ILE A 35 8.23 -0.38 -2.26
CA ILE A 35 7.59 -1.69 -2.09
C ILE A 35 8.65 -2.80 -2.04
N LEU A 36 9.64 -2.79 -2.95
CA LEU A 36 10.71 -3.79 -2.93
C LEU A 36 11.57 -3.71 -1.67
N PHE A 37 11.86 -2.49 -1.20
CA PHE A 37 12.59 -2.25 0.03
C PHE A 37 11.84 -2.85 1.23
N PHE A 38 10.54 -2.63 1.31
CA PHE A 38 9.67 -3.22 2.33
C PHE A 38 9.69 -4.75 2.28
N LEU A 39 9.47 -5.34 1.10
CA LEU A 39 9.48 -6.80 0.90
C LEU A 39 10.81 -7.43 1.27
N PHE A 40 11.93 -6.86 0.79
CA PHE A 40 13.26 -7.35 1.16
C PHE A 40 13.54 -7.19 2.65
N GLY A 41 13.06 -6.11 3.27
CA GLY A 41 13.13 -5.92 4.72
C GLY A 41 12.45 -7.05 5.50
N ILE A 42 11.27 -7.48 5.05
CA ILE A 42 10.55 -8.61 5.65
C ILE A 42 11.29 -9.93 5.39
N TRP A 43 11.60 -10.25 4.14
CA TRP A 43 12.23 -11.53 3.78
C TRP A 43 13.62 -11.74 4.36
N SER A 44 14.37 -10.66 4.57
CA SER A 44 15.70 -10.69 5.20
C SER A 44 15.66 -10.57 6.73
N ASN A 45 14.47 -10.55 7.34
CA ASN A 45 14.27 -10.36 8.78
C ASN A 45 14.98 -9.11 9.33
N ARG A 46 14.97 -8.01 8.55
CA ARG A 46 15.63 -6.75 8.94
C ARG A 46 14.83 -6.12 10.07
N GLN A 47 15.44 -6.04 11.27
CA GLN A 47 14.79 -5.55 12.50
C GLN A 47 14.09 -4.19 12.33
N SER A 48 14.70 -3.27 11.58
CA SER A 48 14.10 -1.96 11.26
C SER A 48 12.87 -2.01 10.37
N VAL A 49 12.39 -3.20 9.97
CA VAL A 49 11.17 -3.41 9.19
C VAL A 49 10.27 -4.40 9.92
N VAL A 50 10.79 -5.53 10.40
CA VAL A 50 9.99 -6.60 11.04
C VAL A 50 9.49 -6.27 12.45
N TYR A 51 10.09 -5.29 13.15
CA TYR A 51 9.59 -4.88 14.47
C TYR A 51 8.17 -4.31 14.39
N ARG A 52 7.82 -3.65 13.29
CA ARG A 52 6.47 -3.12 13.03
C ARG A 52 6.22 -3.03 11.52
N PRO A 53 5.96 -4.15 10.83
CA PRO A 53 5.96 -4.21 9.37
C PRO A 53 4.74 -3.51 8.80
N LYS A 54 4.90 -2.26 8.38
CA LYS A 54 3.88 -1.52 7.63
C LYS A 54 4.50 -0.63 6.56
N ILE A 55 3.73 -0.44 5.49
CA ILE A 55 3.99 0.51 4.41
C ILE A 55 2.79 1.45 4.30
N ASN A 56 3.05 2.76 4.31
CA ASN A 56 2.04 3.79 4.13
C ASN A 56 2.14 4.34 2.71
N PHE A 57 1.02 4.41 2.02
CA PHE A 57 0.86 5.03 0.72
C PHE A 57 -0.02 6.26 0.89
N GLY A 58 0.59 7.43 1.15
CA GLY A 58 -0.14 8.57 1.69
C GLY A 58 -0.88 8.20 2.98
N ASP A 59 -2.20 8.37 2.99
CA ASP A 59 -3.05 8.14 4.17
C ASP A 59 -3.52 6.69 4.34
N ILE A 60 -3.22 5.79 3.39
CA ILE A 60 -3.59 4.38 3.48
C ILE A 60 -2.38 3.57 3.94
N THR A 61 -2.55 2.81 5.00
CA THR A 61 -1.53 1.90 5.54
C THR A 61 -1.87 0.46 5.20
N LEU A 62 -0.88 -0.28 4.69
CA LEU A 62 -0.86 -1.73 4.64
C LEU A 62 0.09 -2.24 5.72
N ARG A 63 -0.39 -3.10 6.62
CA ARG A 63 0.37 -3.59 7.78
C ARG A 63 0.23 -5.09 7.93
N LEU A 64 1.35 -5.75 8.19
CA LEU A 64 1.41 -7.16 8.60
C LEU A 64 1.27 -7.23 10.14
N ASP A 65 0.37 -8.08 10.61
CA ASP A 65 0.34 -8.50 12.01
C ASP A 65 1.21 -9.75 12.19
N PRO A 66 2.32 -9.67 12.94
CA PRO A 66 3.17 -10.83 13.18
C PRO A 66 2.51 -11.89 14.07
N GLY A 67 1.43 -11.56 14.80
CA GLY A 67 0.74 -12.50 15.67
C GLY A 67 -0.03 -13.60 14.93
N ASP A 68 -0.60 -13.27 13.77
CA ASP A 68 -1.40 -14.20 12.96
C ASP A 68 -0.88 -14.40 11.53
N GLY A 69 0.13 -13.64 11.12
CA GLY A 69 0.71 -13.69 9.77
C GLY A 69 -0.24 -13.15 8.71
N GLU A 70 -1.11 -12.20 9.08
CA GLU A 70 -2.12 -11.61 8.20
C GLU A 70 -1.82 -10.12 7.92
N TYR A 71 -2.09 -9.70 6.69
CA TYR A 71 -2.07 -8.28 6.32
C TYR A 71 -3.44 -7.64 6.54
N TYR A 72 -3.40 -6.37 6.94
CA TYR A 72 -4.56 -5.51 7.08
C TYR A 72 -4.30 -4.16 6.43
N ALA A 73 -5.35 -3.58 5.87
CA ALA A 73 -5.34 -2.20 5.39
C ALA A 73 -6.20 -1.32 6.30
N TYR A 74 -5.75 -0.08 6.55
CA TYR A 74 -6.50 0.92 7.29
C TYR A 74 -6.06 2.33 6.87
N GLY A 75 -6.91 3.32 7.06
CA GLY A 75 -6.61 4.71 6.75
C GLY A 75 -7.80 5.46 6.20
N THR A 76 -7.54 6.65 5.67
CA THR A 76 -8.56 7.44 4.97
C THR A 76 -8.28 7.32 3.49
N ALA A 77 -9.11 6.57 2.78
CA ALA A 77 -9.07 6.58 1.33
C ALA A 77 -9.62 7.93 0.85
N HIS A 78 -8.81 8.69 0.13
CA HIS A 78 -9.36 9.67 -0.79
C HIS A 78 -9.86 8.89 -1.99
N GLU A 79 -11.08 9.16 -2.45
CA GLU A 79 -11.62 8.56 -3.67
C GLU A 79 -10.86 9.08 -4.89
N GLU A 80 -9.61 8.67 -5.05
CA GLU A 80 -9.00 8.65 -6.37
C GLU A 80 -9.61 7.43 -7.07
N LEU A 81 -10.65 7.68 -7.87
CA LEU A 81 -11.17 6.64 -8.76
C LEU A 81 -9.99 6.15 -9.61
N PRO A 82 -9.83 4.82 -9.80
CA PRO A 82 -8.85 4.33 -10.75
C PRO A 82 -9.08 5.08 -12.06
N TYR A 83 -8.04 5.77 -12.53
CA TYR A 83 -8.06 6.60 -13.73
C TYR A 83 -8.93 5.92 -14.80
N PRO A 84 -9.86 6.63 -15.47
CA PRO A 84 -10.86 6.02 -16.33
C PRO A 84 -10.17 5.34 -17.54
N PHE A 85 -9.80 4.09 -17.35
CA PHE A 85 -9.28 3.22 -18.38
C PHE A 85 -9.83 1.83 -18.10
N PRO A 86 -10.44 1.17 -19.09
CA PRO A 86 -10.74 -0.24 -18.99
C PRO A 86 -9.41 -1.00 -18.93
N VAL A 87 -8.94 -1.30 -17.71
CA VAL A 87 -7.85 -2.24 -17.51
C VAL A 87 -8.34 -3.60 -17.99
N ARG A 88 -7.62 -4.24 -18.89
CA ARG A 88 -8.02 -5.55 -19.41
C ARG A 88 -7.95 -6.58 -18.28
N GLU A 89 -8.78 -7.63 -18.33
CA GLU A 89 -8.78 -8.65 -17.27
C GLU A 89 -7.41 -9.33 -17.10
N ASP A 90 -6.66 -9.52 -18.18
CA ASP A 90 -5.29 -10.07 -18.16
C ASP A 90 -4.23 -9.12 -17.58
N GLU A 91 -4.59 -7.87 -17.33
CA GLU A 91 -3.76 -6.84 -16.69
C GLU A 91 -4.12 -6.63 -15.21
N LYS A 92 -5.14 -7.34 -14.70
CA LYS A 92 -5.57 -7.29 -13.31
C LYS A 92 -4.97 -8.44 -12.52
N LEU A 93 -4.53 -8.16 -11.30
CA LEU A 93 -4.18 -9.16 -10.31
C LEU A 93 -5.06 -8.96 -9.08
N THR A 94 -5.98 -9.89 -8.83
CA THR A 94 -6.82 -9.87 -7.63
C THR A 94 -6.42 -10.98 -6.69
N VAL A 95 -6.24 -10.67 -5.41
CA VAL A 95 -5.85 -11.61 -4.37
C VAL A 95 -6.92 -11.63 -3.29
N ALA A 96 -7.65 -12.73 -3.22
CA ALA A 96 -8.67 -12.99 -2.20
C ALA A 96 -8.06 -13.74 -0.98
N SER A 97 -6.88 -13.31 -0.57
CA SER A 97 -6.15 -13.84 0.58
C SER A 97 -5.44 -12.69 1.28
N TRP A 98 -5.49 -12.72 2.61
CA TRP A 98 -4.82 -11.78 3.49
C TRP A 98 -3.59 -12.41 4.15
N LYS A 99 -3.23 -13.65 3.77
CA LYS A 99 -2.04 -14.32 4.29
C LYS A 99 -0.77 -13.65 3.77
N GLN A 100 0.24 -13.60 4.64
CA GLN A 100 1.50 -12.93 4.37
C GLN A 100 2.10 -13.27 3.00
N ALA A 101 2.28 -14.56 2.71
CA ALA A 101 2.91 -15.02 1.48
C ALA A 101 2.18 -14.56 0.21
N ASP A 102 0.85 -14.64 0.21
CA ASP A 102 0.03 -14.29 -0.96
C ASP A 102 0.10 -12.79 -1.27
N VAL A 103 0.00 -11.97 -0.23
CA VAL A 103 0.09 -10.50 -0.36
C VAL A 103 1.48 -10.07 -0.83
N GLU A 104 2.54 -10.64 -0.25
CA GLU A 104 3.92 -10.30 -0.61
C GLU A 104 4.27 -10.72 -2.04
N VAL A 105 3.86 -11.92 -2.46
CA VAL A 105 4.04 -12.38 -3.85
C VAL A 105 3.28 -11.48 -4.81
N ALA A 106 2.07 -11.06 -4.45
CA ALA A 106 1.27 -10.19 -5.31
C ALA A 106 1.87 -8.78 -5.45
N LEU A 107 2.38 -8.20 -4.36
CA LEU A 107 3.13 -6.94 -4.39
C LEU A 107 4.38 -7.06 -5.26
N ALA A 108 5.15 -8.14 -5.11
CA ALA A 108 6.34 -8.39 -5.91
C ALA A 108 6.01 -8.49 -7.41
N ARG A 109 4.98 -9.26 -7.76
CA ARG A 109 4.49 -9.39 -9.14
C ARG A 109 4.00 -8.06 -9.68
N PHE A 110 3.22 -7.30 -8.92
CA PHE A 110 2.72 -5.99 -9.33
C PHE A 110 3.86 -5.03 -9.66
N VAL A 111 4.90 -4.97 -8.81
CA VAL A 111 6.04 -4.09 -9.03
C VAL A 111 6.89 -4.52 -10.23
N LYS A 112 7.14 -5.82 -10.39
CA LYS A 112 8.09 -6.36 -11.37
C LYS A 112 7.49 -6.68 -12.75
N ASN A 113 6.21 -7.03 -12.81
CA ASN A 113 5.55 -7.39 -14.06
C ASN A 113 4.81 -6.17 -14.62
N ASP A 114 5.35 -5.56 -15.67
CA ASP A 114 4.76 -4.38 -16.30
C ASP A 114 3.45 -4.65 -17.05
N ARG A 115 3.06 -5.91 -17.27
CA ARG A 115 1.71 -6.26 -17.77
C ARG A 115 0.63 -6.08 -16.72
N ILE A 116 0.96 -6.23 -15.44
CA ILE A 116 -0.01 -6.00 -14.36
C ILE A 116 -0.16 -4.49 -14.18
N LYS A 117 -1.35 -3.97 -14.43
CA LYS A 117 -1.69 -2.54 -14.31
C LYS A 117 -2.48 -2.23 -13.05
N LEU A 118 -3.24 -3.20 -12.54
CA LEU A 118 -4.06 -3.08 -11.33
C LEU A 118 -3.83 -4.28 -10.41
N LEU A 119 -3.54 -4.01 -9.15
CA LEU A 119 -3.51 -4.97 -8.06
C LEU A 119 -4.67 -4.68 -7.10
N THR A 120 -5.49 -5.68 -6.82
CA THR A 120 -6.56 -5.63 -5.82
C THR A 120 -6.24 -6.63 -4.72
N LEU A 121 -6.07 -6.16 -3.49
CA LEU A 121 -5.93 -6.97 -2.29
C LEU A 121 -7.26 -6.97 -1.54
N CYS A 122 -7.85 -8.13 -1.31
CA CYS A 122 -9.08 -8.28 -0.55
C CYS A 122 -8.76 -8.81 0.85
N PHE A 123 -9.24 -8.12 1.87
CA PHE A 123 -8.99 -8.46 3.27
C PHE A 123 -10.20 -9.13 3.92
N ARG A 124 -9.95 -9.86 5.01
CA ARG A 124 -10.91 -10.72 5.70
C ARG A 124 -12.24 -10.03 6.06
N TYR A 125 -12.20 -8.74 6.39
CA TYR A 125 -13.37 -7.96 6.79
C TYR A 125 -13.89 -7.06 5.66
N SER A 126 -13.99 -7.62 4.44
CA SER A 126 -14.55 -7.00 3.21
C SER A 126 -13.79 -5.80 2.61
N GLY A 127 -12.83 -5.23 3.33
CA GLY A 127 -11.99 -4.15 2.82
C GLY A 127 -11.18 -4.56 1.59
N ARG A 128 -11.02 -3.63 0.65
CA ARG A 128 -10.16 -3.79 -0.53
C ARG A 128 -9.16 -2.67 -0.61
N LEU A 129 -7.92 -3.01 -0.93
CA LEU A 129 -6.89 -2.05 -1.31
C LEU A 129 -6.59 -2.23 -2.79
N MET A 130 -6.70 -1.16 -3.56
CA MET A 130 -6.43 -1.15 -4.99
C MET A 130 -5.22 -0.28 -5.28
N LEU A 131 -4.25 -0.83 -5.99
CA LEU A 131 -3.04 -0.15 -6.44
C LEU A 131 -2.99 -0.23 -7.97
N TRP A 132 -2.80 0.89 -8.65
CA TRP A 132 -2.65 0.88 -10.12
C TRP A 132 -1.46 1.71 -10.59
N LYS A 133 -0.94 1.35 -11.77
CA LYS A 133 0.13 2.10 -12.44
C LYS A 133 -0.49 3.21 -13.26
N LYS A 134 -0.14 4.47 -12.97
CA LYS A 134 -0.59 5.62 -13.78
C LYS A 134 0.13 5.64 -15.15
N PRO A 135 -0.44 6.28 -16.20
CA PRO A 135 0.18 6.35 -17.52
C PRO A 135 1.56 7.02 -17.52
N ARG A 136 1.73 8.04 -16.65
CA ARG A 136 3.02 8.69 -16.46
C ARG A 136 3.97 7.74 -15.74
N ARG A 137 5.16 7.56 -16.32
CA ARG A 137 6.20 6.70 -15.74
C ARG A 137 6.46 7.12 -14.28
N SER A 138 6.63 6.10 -13.44
CA SER A 138 6.96 6.25 -12.02
C SER A 138 5.85 6.85 -11.15
N GLN A 139 4.60 6.89 -11.61
CA GLN A 139 3.46 7.23 -10.76
C GLN A 139 2.60 6.00 -10.49
N TYR A 140 1.90 6.03 -9.36
CA TYR A 140 0.90 5.03 -9.01
C TYR A 140 -0.35 5.75 -8.49
N GLY A 141 -1.47 5.05 -8.52
CA GLY A 141 -2.64 5.48 -7.77
C GLY A 141 -3.01 4.41 -6.76
N ILE A 142 -3.71 4.86 -5.72
CA ILE A 142 -4.17 4.01 -4.65
C ILE A 142 -5.55 4.45 -4.21
N THR A 143 -6.39 3.46 -3.91
CA THR A 143 -7.67 3.69 -3.26
C THR A 143 -7.99 2.47 -2.40
N ALA A 144 -8.92 2.64 -1.46
CA ALA A 144 -9.42 1.54 -0.67
C ALA A 144 -10.91 1.71 -0.41
N THR A 145 -11.63 0.59 -0.38
CA THR A 145 -13.05 0.53 -0.02
C THR A 145 -13.20 -0.33 1.22
N ASP A 146 -14.14 0.03 2.10
CA ASP A 146 -14.52 -0.76 3.27
C ASP A 146 -13.36 -1.11 4.22
N ILE A 147 -12.33 -0.26 4.30
CA ILE A 147 -11.22 -0.39 5.25
C ILE A 147 -11.48 0.48 6.50
N PRO A 148 -11.06 0.04 7.71
CA PRO A 148 -11.18 0.86 8.91
C PRO A 148 -10.29 2.11 8.85
N ARG A 149 -10.66 3.16 9.58
CA ARG A 149 -9.85 4.41 9.64
C ARG A 149 -8.53 4.23 10.38
N SER A 150 -8.45 3.29 11.32
CA SER A 150 -7.25 3.06 12.13
C SER A 150 -7.02 1.59 12.48
N TRP A 151 -5.79 1.26 12.88
CA TRP A 151 -5.33 -0.09 13.24
C TRP A 151 -6.06 -0.75 14.42
N GLY A 152 -6.74 0.03 15.28
CA GLY A 152 -7.44 -0.49 16.46
C GLY A 152 -8.96 -0.62 16.29
N THR A 153 -9.52 0.01 15.27
CA THR A 153 -10.93 -0.15 14.91
C THR A 153 -11.05 -1.41 14.06
N ARG A 154 -11.48 -2.52 14.66
CA ARG A 154 -11.80 -3.76 13.94
C ARG A 154 -13.02 -3.55 13.05
N GLY A 155 -12.84 -2.90 11.91
CA GLY A 155 -13.88 -2.64 10.92
C GLY A 155 -15.07 -1.83 11.44
N PRO A 156 -16.04 -1.52 10.57
CA PRO A 156 -17.37 -1.15 11.01
C PRO A 156 -18.03 -2.36 11.69
N GLU A 157 -18.47 -2.18 12.93
CA GLU A 157 -19.54 -3.00 13.51
C GLU A 157 -20.82 -2.63 12.75
N TRP A 158 -21.34 -3.57 11.96
CA TRP A 158 -22.66 -3.48 11.35
C TRP A 158 -23.67 -4.19 12.26
#